data_AF-A0A3N4ACK9-F1
#
_entry.id   AF-A0A3N4ACK9-F1
#
_cell.length_a   1.000
_cell.length_b   1.000
_cell.length_c   1.000
_cell.angle_alpha   90.00
_cell.angle_beta   90.00
_cell.angle_gamma   90.00
#
_symmetry.space_group_name_H-M   'P 1'
#
loop_
_entity.id
_entity.type
_entity.pdbx_description
1 polymer ?
#
loop_
_entity_poly.entity_id
_entity_poly.type
_entity_poly.pdbx_seq_one_letter_code
_entity_poly.pdbx_strand_id
1 'polypeptide(L)'
;MNISLILKRLRFDRKSSEITKRKVIGRLNKICVMISEKFPEAQRPDQIRLKHLQYVRNEGLAGYSAATAVDYKRAMVILVGALGRQKDWLPPLKLVKDPSKGGRPSSTHVICSGARNRRGVL
;
A
#
# COMPACT_ATOMS: atom_id res chain seq x y z
N MET A 1 13.54 -6.22 -3.74
CA MET A 1 13.00 -4.93 -4.23
C MET A 1 13.31 -3.80 -3.26
N ASN A 2 13.82 -2.66 -3.73
CA ASN A 2 14.11 -1.47 -2.89
C ASN A 2 12.85 -0.61 -2.70
N ILE A 3 12.42 -0.38 -1.45
CA ILE A 3 11.16 0.34 -1.14
C ILE A 3 11.35 1.83 -0.80
N SER A 4 12.55 2.39 -0.94
CA SER A 4 12.84 3.77 -0.53
C SER A 4 11.93 4.81 -1.19
N LEU A 5 11.51 4.60 -2.44
CA LEU A 5 10.56 5.48 -3.12
C LEU A 5 9.17 5.49 -2.48
N ILE A 6 8.72 4.34 -1.97
CA ILE A 6 7.48 4.23 -1.21
C ILE A 6 7.64 4.97 0.11
N LEU A 7 8.72 4.70 0.85
CA LEU A 7 8.98 5.29 2.17
C LEU A 7 9.05 6.82 2.12
N LYS A 8 9.65 7.40 1.06
CA LYS A 8 9.68 8.86 0.86
C LYS A 8 8.29 9.51 0.76
N ARG A 9 7.27 8.74 0.36
CA ARG A 9 5.88 9.22 0.22
C ARG A 9 5.03 8.96 1.46
N LEU A 10 5.54 8.23 2.45
CA LEU A 10 4.83 7.99 3.71
C LEU A 10 5.03 9.17 4.67
N ARG A 11 3.95 9.59 5.31
CA ARG A 11 3.97 10.42 6.52
C ARG A 11 3.27 9.70 7.65
N PHE A 12 3.93 9.68 8.78
CA PHE A 12 3.34 9.23 10.03
C PHE A 12 2.90 10.46 10.83
N ASP A 13 1.77 10.34 11.52
CA ASP A 13 1.34 11.36 12.46
C ASP A 13 2.42 11.57 13.54
N ARG A 14 2.55 12.80 14.06
CA ARG A 14 3.54 13.15 15.09
C ARG A 14 3.46 12.25 16.32
N LYS A 15 2.26 11.77 16.69
CA LYS A 15 2.03 10.89 17.84
C LYS A 15 2.25 9.40 17.53
N SER A 16 2.63 9.05 16.30
CA SER A 16 2.87 7.65 15.93
C SER A 16 4.13 7.13 16.61
N SER A 17 3.98 6.07 17.42
CA SER A 17 5.12 5.40 18.05
C SER A 17 6.10 4.82 17.03
N GLU A 18 7.39 4.76 17.38
CA GLU A 18 8.41 4.16 16.51
C GLU A 18 8.12 2.69 16.19
N ILE A 19 7.53 1.97 17.16
CA ILE A 19 7.08 0.59 16.98
C ILE A 19 6.01 0.50 15.88
N THR A 20 5.04 1.42 15.89
CA THR A 20 3.99 1.48 14.85
C THR A 20 4.60 1.74 13.48
N LYS A 21 5.54 2.70 13.38
CA LYS A 21 6.24 3.00 12.11
C LYS A 21 6.98 1.78 11.58
N ARG A 22 7.77 1.11 12.43
CA ARG A 22 8.50 -0.13 12.08
C ARG A 22 7.57 -1.24 11.62
N LYS A 23 6.42 -1.44 12.29
CA LYS A 23 5.42 -2.45 11.89
C LYS A 23 4.86 -2.16 10.50
N VAL A 24 4.51 -0.91 10.20
CA VAL A 24 4.01 -0.53 8.87
C VAL A 24 5.07 -0.75 7.80
N ILE A 25 6.32 -0.30 8.04
CA ILE A 25 7.44 -0.47 7.10
C ILE A 25 7.73 -1.96 6.88
N GLY A 26 7.77 -2.77 7.94
CA GLY A 26 8.00 -4.20 7.87
C GLY A 26 6.94 -4.93 7.04
N ARG A 27 5.66 -4.55 7.20
CA ARG A 27 4.56 -5.12 6.40
C ARG A 27 4.66 -4.73 4.93
N LEU A 28 5.00 -3.47 4.63
CA LEU A 28 5.24 -3.02 3.26
C LEU A 28 6.39 -3.80 2.63
N ASN A 29 7.50 -3.98 3.36
CA ASN A 29 8.63 -4.76 2.88
C ASN A 29 8.23 -6.22 2.62
N LYS A 30 7.48 -6.83 3.54
CA LYS A 30 7.03 -8.22 3.37
C LYS A 30 6.10 -8.40 2.16
N ILE A 31 5.18 -7.46 1.91
CA ILE A 31 4.37 -7.45 0.67
C ILE A 31 5.27 -7.38 -0.56
N CYS A 32 6.28 -6.50 -0.53
CA CYS A 32 7.23 -6.34 -1.63
C CYS A 32 8.06 -7.62 -1.88
N VAL A 33 8.44 -8.32 -0.81
CA VAL A 33 9.12 -9.63 -0.88
C VAL A 33 8.21 -10.67 -1.52
N MET A 34 6.96 -10.83 -1.06
CA MET A 34 6.01 -11.77 -1.66
C MET A 34 5.81 -11.54 -3.16
N ILE A 35 5.78 -10.27 -3.57
CA ILE A 35 5.68 -9.91 -4.99
C ILE A 35 6.97 -10.29 -5.72
N SER A 36 8.14 -9.99 -5.16
CA SER A 36 9.44 -10.27 -5.80
C SER A 36 9.69 -11.78 -5.94
N GLU A 37 9.25 -12.58 -4.98
CA GLU A 37 9.37 -14.05 -4.99
C GLU A 37 8.50 -14.68 -6.09
N LYS A 38 7.29 -14.15 -6.30
CA LYS A 38 6.36 -14.68 -7.31
C LYS A 38 6.56 -14.08 -8.70
N PHE A 39 6.95 -12.82 -8.77
CA PHE A 39 7.10 -12.02 -9.99
C PHE A 39 8.51 -11.42 -10.04
N PRO A 40 9.53 -12.20 -10.44
CA PRO A 40 10.91 -11.73 -10.49
C PRO A 40 11.12 -10.56 -11.47
N GLU A 41 10.17 -10.33 -12.39
CA GLU A 41 10.19 -9.17 -13.29
C GLU A 41 9.90 -7.84 -12.58
N ALA A 42 9.25 -7.88 -11.40
CA ALA A 42 8.87 -6.70 -10.63
C ALA A 42 9.94 -6.34 -9.59
N GLN A 43 11.09 -5.88 -10.07
CA GLN A 43 12.25 -5.57 -9.22
C GLN A 43 12.15 -4.20 -8.52
N ARG A 44 11.35 -3.30 -9.08
CA ARG A 44 11.16 -1.92 -8.60
C ARG A 44 9.71 -1.66 -8.17
N PRO A 45 9.47 -0.79 -7.17
CA PRO A 45 8.11 -0.48 -6.72
C PRO A 45 7.22 0.10 -7.83
N ASP A 46 7.79 0.84 -8.78
CA ASP A 46 7.07 1.40 -9.92
C ASP A 46 6.58 0.35 -10.92
N GLN A 47 7.16 -0.86 -10.92
CA GLN A 47 6.75 -2.00 -11.73
C GLN A 47 5.64 -2.81 -11.07
N ILE A 48 5.28 -2.52 -9.81
CA ILE A 48 4.13 -3.15 -9.18
C ILE A 48 2.89 -2.81 -9.99
N ARG A 49 2.08 -3.82 -10.31
CA ARG A 49 0.82 -3.70 -11.02
C ARG A 49 -0.30 -4.26 -10.16
N LEU A 50 -1.54 -3.96 -10.53
CA LEU A 50 -2.74 -4.46 -9.87
C LEU A 50 -2.71 -6.00 -9.68
N LYS A 51 -2.31 -6.74 -10.72
CA LYS A 51 -2.20 -8.21 -10.68
C LYS A 51 -1.33 -8.73 -9.53
N HIS A 52 -0.23 -8.04 -9.20
CA HIS A 52 0.68 -8.45 -8.13
C HIS A 52 0.01 -8.29 -6.76
N LEU A 53 -0.75 -7.21 -6.57
CA LEU A 53 -1.48 -6.97 -5.33
C LEU A 53 -2.69 -7.92 -5.19
N GLN A 54 -3.34 -8.29 -6.30
CA GLN A 54 -4.38 -9.32 -6.28
C GLN A 54 -3.81 -10.67 -5.82
N TYR A 55 -2.65 -11.08 -6.33
CA TYR A 55 -1.93 -12.26 -5.85
C TYR A 55 -1.66 -12.19 -4.35
N VAL A 56 -1.07 -11.10 -3.86
CA VAL A 56 -0.79 -10.95 -2.42
C VAL A 56 -2.06 -11.10 -1.59
N ARG A 57 -3.16 -10.46 -2.00
CA ARG A 57 -4.44 -10.52 -1.26
C ARG A 57 -5.05 -11.92 -1.24
N ASN A 58 -5.00 -12.64 -2.36
CA ASN A 58 -5.73 -13.89 -2.54
C ASN A 58 -4.91 -15.10 -2.08
N GLU A 59 -3.61 -15.13 -2.40
CA GLU A 59 -2.73 -16.27 -2.16
C GLU A 59 -1.66 -15.94 -1.11
N GLY A 60 -1.00 -14.77 -1.24
CA GLY A 60 0.09 -14.38 -0.33
C GLY A 60 -0.32 -14.22 1.14
N LEU A 61 -1.62 -14.03 1.40
CA LEU A 61 -2.18 -13.90 2.76
C LEU A 61 -2.94 -15.15 3.25
N ALA A 62 -3.01 -16.23 2.46
CA ALA A 62 -3.85 -17.39 2.77
C ALA A 62 -3.46 -18.09 4.09
N GLY A 63 -2.16 -18.12 4.43
CA GLY A 63 -1.65 -18.72 5.67
C GLY A 63 -1.68 -17.81 6.91
N TYR A 64 -2.18 -16.58 6.79
CA TYR A 64 -2.20 -15.63 7.90
C TYR A 64 -3.56 -15.61 8.60
N SER A 65 -3.55 -15.34 9.92
CA SER A 65 -4.79 -15.13 10.67
C SER A 65 -5.59 -13.95 10.13
N ALA A 66 -6.92 -13.96 10.30
CA ALA A 66 -7.80 -12.91 9.79
C ALA A 66 -7.39 -11.50 10.28
N ALA A 67 -6.99 -11.38 11.54
CA ALA A 67 -6.49 -10.11 12.11
C ALA A 67 -5.22 -9.64 11.40
N THR A 68 -4.27 -10.55 11.16
CA THR A 68 -3.02 -10.23 10.48
C THR A 68 -3.27 -9.87 9.01
N ALA A 69 -4.19 -10.56 8.34
CA ALA A 69 -4.59 -10.25 6.97
C ALA A 69 -5.20 -8.85 6.87
N VAL A 70 -5.97 -8.39 7.86
CA VAL A 70 -6.49 -7.01 7.91
C VAL A 70 -5.35 -6.00 8.00
N ASP A 71 -4.34 -6.26 8.83
CA ASP A 71 -3.16 -5.40 8.96
C ASP A 71 -2.36 -5.30 7.65
N TYR A 72 -2.20 -6.42 6.94
CA TYR A 72 -1.57 -6.42 5.61
C TYR A 72 -2.42 -5.70 4.56
N LYS A 73 -3.74 -5.90 4.55
CA LYS A 73 -4.66 -5.15 3.68
C LYS A 73 -4.56 -3.64 3.91
N ARG A 74 -4.42 -3.18 5.15
CA ARG A 74 -4.14 -1.76 5.46
C ARG A 74 -2.81 -1.29 4.88
N ALA A 75 -1.75 -2.10 4.99
CA ALA A 75 -0.47 -1.80 4.36
C ALA A 75 -0.56 -1.77 2.82
N MET A 76 -1.38 -2.62 2.20
CA MET A 76 -1.65 -2.56 0.75
C MET A 76 -2.32 -1.23 0.35
N VAL A 77 -3.28 -0.73 1.13
CA VAL A 77 -3.89 0.60 0.89
C VAL A 77 -2.82 1.70 0.91
N ILE A 78 -1.90 1.65 1.88
CA ILE A 78 -0.78 2.60 1.98
C ILE A 78 0.12 2.49 0.74
N LEU A 79 0.45 1.27 0.31
CA LEU A 79 1.28 1.03 -0.88
C LEU A 79 0.62 1.58 -2.15
N VAL A 80 -0.66 1.29 -2.36
CA VAL A 80 -1.44 1.81 -3.50
C VAL A 80 -1.51 3.34 -3.47
N GLY A 81 -1.67 3.92 -2.27
CA GLY A 81 -1.55 5.35 -2.05
C GLY A 81 -0.20 5.90 -2.47
N ALA A 82 0.89 5.28 -2.01
CA ALA A 82 2.24 5.70 -2.36
C ALA A 82 2.52 5.57 -3.85
N LEU A 83 1.87 4.64 -4.56
CA LEU A 83 1.95 4.52 -6.02
C LEU A 83 1.04 5.50 -6.77
N GLY A 84 0.14 6.21 -6.08
CA GLY A 84 -0.80 7.16 -6.67
C GLY A 84 -1.91 6.51 -7.48
N ARG A 85 -2.27 5.25 -7.17
CA ARG A 85 -3.25 4.43 -7.94
C ARG A 85 -4.53 4.11 -7.18
N GLN A 86 -4.87 4.91 -6.17
CA GLN A 86 -5.98 4.63 -5.25
C GLN A 86 -7.33 4.48 -5.94
N LYS A 87 -7.65 5.38 -6.87
CA LYS A 87 -8.94 5.38 -7.59
C LYS A 87 -9.12 4.09 -8.42
N ASP A 88 -8.08 3.69 -9.13
CA ASP A 88 -8.15 2.57 -10.08
C ASP A 88 -7.98 1.20 -9.40
N TRP A 89 -7.19 1.12 -8.31
CA TRP A 89 -6.76 -0.18 -7.77
C TRP A 89 -7.48 -0.57 -6.48
N LEU A 90 -7.94 0.36 -5.65
CA LEU A 90 -8.66 -0.02 -4.42
C LEU A 90 -9.99 -0.75 -4.70
N PRO A 91 -10.82 -0.36 -5.69
CA PRO A 91 -12.04 -1.09 -6.04
C PRO A 91 -11.80 -2.55 -6.45
N PRO A 92 -10.94 -2.88 -7.44
CA PRO A 92 -10.72 -4.28 -7.82
C PRO A 92 -9.99 -5.08 -6.73
N LEU A 93 -9.28 -4.43 -5.81
CA LEU A 93 -8.72 -5.09 -4.63
C LEU A 93 -9.75 -5.29 -3.50
N LYS A 94 -10.98 -4.78 -3.63
CA LYS A 94 -12.00 -4.75 -2.56
C LYS A 94 -11.43 -4.16 -1.25
N LEU A 95 -10.62 -3.11 -1.38
CA LEU A 95 -9.98 -2.37 -0.29
C LEU A 95 -10.53 -0.96 -0.14
N VAL A 96 -11.63 -0.65 -0.81
CA VAL A 96 -12.32 0.63 -0.67
C VAL A 96 -12.79 0.75 0.77
N LYS A 97 -12.45 1.87 1.41
CA LYS A 97 -12.94 2.18 2.74
C LYS A 97 -14.41 2.57 2.60
N ASP A 98 -15.27 1.84 3.27
CA ASP A 98 -16.68 2.18 3.35
C ASP A 98 -16.83 3.46 4.20
N PRO A 99 -17.31 4.59 3.62
CA PRO A 99 -17.43 5.84 4.35
C PRO A 99 -18.54 5.80 5.40
N SER A 100 -19.53 4.91 5.25
CA SER A 100 -20.65 4.73 6.18
C SER A 100 -20.25 3.90 7.40
N LYS A 101 -19.26 3.02 7.27
CA LYS A 101 -18.63 2.35 8.42
C LYS A 101 -17.63 3.28 9.10
N GLY A 102 -18.13 4.08 10.04
CA GLY A 102 -17.31 4.91 10.93
C GLY A 102 -16.15 4.12 11.55
N GLY A 103 -14.98 4.76 11.66
CA GLY A 103 -13.78 4.12 12.21
C GLY A 103 -12.65 5.10 12.45
N ARG A 104 -11.71 4.70 13.33
CA ARG A 104 -10.58 5.56 13.72
C ARG A 104 -9.76 5.98 12.49
N PRO A 105 -9.45 7.28 12.33
CA PRO A 105 -8.59 7.73 11.25
C PRO A 105 -7.22 7.06 11.34
N SER A 106 -6.67 6.67 10.19
CA SER A 106 -5.37 6.01 10.12
C SER A 106 -4.27 6.99 10.50
N SER A 107 -3.38 6.63 11.42
CA SER A 107 -2.22 7.46 11.83
C SER A 107 -1.11 7.52 10.78
N THR A 108 -1.27 6.85 9.65
CA THR A 108 -0.34 6.86 8.52
C THR A 108 -1.06 7.43 7.31
N HIS A 109 -0.46 8.45 6.73
CA HIS A 109 -0.93 9.12 5.54
C HIS A 109 0.12 8.98 4.44
N VAL A 110 -0.34 8.99 3.20
CA VAL A 110 0.56 9.11 2.06
C VAL A 110 0.49 10.55 1.60
N ILE A 111 1.65 11.20 1.46
CA ILE A 111 1.72 12.43 0.69
C ILE A 111 1.65 12.03 -0.78
N CYS A 112 0.48 12.21 -1.37
CA CYS A 112 0.42 12.42 -2.80
C CYS A 112 1.04 13.80 -3.05
N SER A 113 2.33 13.87 -3.38
CA SER A 113 2.88 15.06 -4.02
C SER A 113 1.94 15.37 -5.20
N GLY A 114 1.40 16.58 -5.19
CA GLY A 114 0.22 16.97 -5.94
C GLY A 114 0.21 16.50 -7.38
N ALA A 115 -1.01 16.28 -7.88
CA ALA A 115 -1.33 16.13 -9.28
C ALA A 115 -0.29 16.82 -10.18
N ARG A 116 0.35 16.06 -11.09
CA ARG A 116 0.80 16.71 -12.31
C ARG A 116 -0.45 17.32 -12.92
N ASN A 117 -0.59 18.64 -12.79
CA ASN A 117 -1.37 19.46 -13.70
C ASN A 117 -0.91 19.08 -15.12
N ARG A 118 -1.59 18.11 -15.74
CA ARG A 118 -1.73 18.08 -17.19
C ARG A 118 -2.95 18.94 -17.50
N ARG A 119 -2.82 20.26 -17.30
CA ARG A 119 -3.54 21.17 -18.19
C ARG A 119 -2.80 21.03 -19.50
N GLY A 120 -3.42 20.32 -20.43
CA GLY A 120 -2.97 20.31 -21.81
C GLY A 120 -2.89 21.77 -22.25
N VAL A 121 -1.71 22.14 -22.73
CA VAL A 121 -1.61 23.06 -23.84
C VAL A 121 -2.42 22.43 -24.97
N LEU A 122 -3.50 23.11 -25.36
CA LEU A 122 -3.94 23.37 -26.74
C LEU A 122 -5.16 24.28 -26.67
#